data_AF-A0A4S2FXK9-F1
#
_entry.id   AF-A0A4S2FXK9-F1
#
_cell.length_a   1.000
_cell.length_b   1.000
_cell.length_c   1.000
_cell.angle_alpha   90.00
_cell.angle_beta   90.00
_cell.angle_gamma   90.00
#
_symmetry.space_group_name_H-M   'P 1'
#
loop_
_entity.id
_entity.type
_entity.pdbx_description
1 polymer ?
#
loop_
_entity_poly.entity_id
_entity_poly.type
_entity_poly.pdbx_seq_one_letter_code
_entity_poly.pdbx_strand_id
1 'polypeptide(L)' 'MKPEYIAEAIGIISKSNSITVSFNVPVSDNYTHTYAILIHQSNASVIEQLTNAGFSLSMNPKGLAVDKF' A
#
# COMPACT_ATOMS: atom_id res chain seq x y z
N MET A 1 -8.58 -6.89 1.21
CA MET A 1 -7.65 -6.82 2.35
C MET A 1 -8.42 -6.76 3.68
N LYS A 2 -8.04 -7.57 4.69
CA LYS A 2 -8.63 -7.50 6.04
C LYS A 2 -8.15 -6.24 6.80
N PRO A 3 -8.92 -5.71 7.75
CA PRO A 3 -8.54 -4.52 8.53
C PRO A 3 -7.22 -4.66 9.30
N GLU A 4 -6.92 -5.88 9.77
CA GLU A 4 -5.67 -6.22 10.47
C GLU A 4 -4.42 -5.96 9.61
N TYR A 5 -4.47 -6.29 8.31
CA TYR A 5 -3.36 -6.10 7.38
C TYR A 5 -3.19 -4.62 7.00
N ILE A 6 -4.28 -3.85 6.97
CA ILE A 6 -4.24 -2.41 6.74
C ILE A 6 -3.51 -1.73 7.91
N ALA A 7 -3.84 -2.09 9.15
CA ALA A 7 -3.19 -1.54 10.34
C ALA A 7 -1.68 -1.89 10.38
N GLU A 8 -1.32 -3.12 10.01
CA GLU A 8 0.07 -3.56 9.93
C GLU A 8 0.87 -2.78 8.86
N ALA A 9 0.32 -2.62 7.65
CA ALA A 9 0.95 -1.84 6.59
C ALA A 9 1.11 -0.37 6.98
N ILE A 10 0.10 0.25 7.59
CA ILE A 10 0.18 1.63 8.10
C ILE A 10 1.26 1.74 9.18
N GLY A 11 1.37 0.75 10.07
CA GLY A 11 2.41 0.72 11.11
C GLY A 11 3.83 0.69 10.54
N ILE A 12 4.03 0.05 9.39
CA ILE A 12 5.31 0.05 8.67
C ILE A 12 5.55 1.39 7.97
N ILE A 13 4.55 1.89 7.26
CA ILE A 13 4.62 3.15 6.49
C ILE A 13 4.87 4.34 7.41
N SER A 14 4.18 4.41 8.56
CA SER A 14 4.26 5.50 9.54
C SER A 14 5.65 5.63 10.18
N LYS A 15 6.46 4.57 10.16
CA LYS A 15 7.85 4.61 10.66
C LYS A 15 8.81 5.35 9.73
N SER A 16 8.37 5.75 8.53
CA SER A 16 9.22 6.41 7.54
C SER A 16 8.71 7.81 7.23
N ASN A 17 9.60 8.81 7.36
CA ASN A 17 9.23 10.22 7.25
C ASN A 17 9.04 10.74 5.81
N SER A 18 9.31 9.93 4.77
CA SER A 18 9.30 10.39 3.38
C SER A 18 8.48 9.46 2.47
N ILE A 19 7.23 9.20 2.85
CA ILE A 19 6.31 8.36 2.09
C ILE A 19 5.01 9.10 1.84
N THR A 20 4.53 9.04 0.61
CA THR A 20 3.21 9.56 0.23
C THR A 20 2.31 8.39 -0.11
N VAL A 21 1.22 8.25 0.64
CA VAL A 21 0.23 7.18 0.45
C VAL A 21 -1.17 7.75 0.33
N SER A 22 -1.99 7.07 -0.47
CA SER A 22 -3.42 7.32 -0.60
C SER A 22 -4.17 6.06 -0.19
N PHE A 23 -5.34 6.25 0.42
CA PHE A 23 -6.20 5.17 0.88
C PHE A 23 -7.47 5.12 0.05
N ASN A 24 -8.03 3.91 -0.12
CA ASN A 24 -9.29 3.67 -0.83
C ASN A 24 -9.33 4.30 -2.24
N VAL A 25 -8.24 4.14 -3.01
CA VAL A 25 -8.15 4.71 -4.36
C VAL A 25 -8.89 3.81 -5.35
N PRO A 26 -9.85 4.32 -6.14
CA PRO A 26 -10.57 3.51 -7.11
C PRO A 26 -9.64 2.99 -8.23
N VAL A 27 -9.74 1.70 -8.49
CA VAL A 27 -9.05 1.02 -9.59
C VAL A 27 -9.75 1.39 -10.88
N SER A 28 -9.07 2.13 -11.77
CA SER A 28 -9.62 2.49 -13.09
C SER A 28 -11.03 3.12 -13.03
N ASP A 29 -11.27 3.99 -12.03
CA ASP A 29 -12.54 4.69 -11.80
C ASP A 29 -13.73 3.76 -11.47
N ASN A 30 -13.45 2.50 -11.16
CA ASN A 30 -14.41 1.56 -10.60
C ASN A 30 -14.45 1.72 -9.08
N TYR A 31 -15.50 2.35 -8.56
CA TYR A 31 -15.68 2.56 -7.11
C TYR A 31 -15.98 1.27 -6.34
N THR A 32 -16.36 0.20 -7.04
CA THR A 32 -16.58 -1.13 -6.44
C THR A 32 -15.25 -1.85 -6.19
N HIS A 33 -14.19 -1.47 -6.89
CA HIS A 33 -12.86 -2.04 -6.72
C HIS A 33 -11.87 -0.94 -6.34
N THR A 34 -11.49 -0.89 -5.06
CA THR A 34 -10.54 0.09 -4.54
C THR A 34 -9.26 -0.57 -4.09
N TYR A 35 -8.14 0.11 -4.30
CA TYR A 35 -6.88 -0.18 -3.63
C TYR A 35 -6.97 0.32 -2.20
N ALA A 36 -6.84 -0.58 -1.23
CA ALA A 36 -6.88 -0.22 0.19
C ALA A 36 -5.76 0.78 0.53
N ILE A 37 -4.55 0.53 0.04
CA ILE A 37 -3.37 1.39 0.22
C ILE A 37 -2.64 1.49 -1.11
N LEU A 38 -2.36 2.72 -1.53
CA LEU A 38 -1.61 3.05 -2.73
C LEU A 38 -0.43 3.96 -2.36
N ILE A 39 0.79 3.51 -2.61
CA ILE A 39 2.00 4.27 -2.32
C ILE A 39 2.45 4.99 -3.59
N HIS A 40 2.50 6.32 -3.54
CA HIS A 40 2.96 7.16 -4.65
C HIS A 40 4.46 7.42 -4.61
N GLN A 41 4.96 7.63 -3.39
CA GLN A 41 6.37 7.82 -3.12
C GLN A 41 6.75 6.90 -1.97
N SER A 42 7.71 6.01 -2.19
CA SER A 42 8.15 4.99 -1.23
C SER A 42 9.64 5.08 -1.01
N ASN A 43 10.10 4.58 0.14
CA ASN A 43 11.50 4.30 0.37
C ASN A 43 11.77 2.79 0.18
N ALA A 44 12.94 2.43 -0.34
CA ALA A 44 13.36 1.04 -0.51
C ALA A 44 13.22 0.22 0.78
N SER A 45 13.53 0.82 1.93
CA SER A 45 13.38 0.13 3.23
C SER A 45 11.93 -0.22 3.58
N VAL A 46 10.96 0.61 3.17
CA VAL A 46 9.54 0.30 3.42
C VAL A 46 9.01 -0.74 2.44
N ILE A 47 9.45 -0.71 1.18
CA ILE A 47 9.14 -1.77 0.22
C ILE A 47 9.66 -3.12 0.73
N GLU A 48 10.89 -3.15 1.25
CA GLU A 48 11.48 -4.35 1.83
C GLU A 48 10.70 -4.83 3.09
N GLN A 49 10.35 -3.92 4.00
CA GLN A 49 9.56 -4.28 5.20
C GLN A 49 8.16 -4.80 4.84
N LEU A 50 7.49 -4.19 3.87
CA LEU A 50 6.20 -4.68 3.37
C LEU A 50 6.33 -6.06 2.73
N THR A 51 7.38 -6.28 1.94
CA THR A 51 7.64 -7.59 1.31
C THR A 51 7.93 -8.66 2.36
N ASN A 52 8.77 -8.34 3.36
CA ASN A 52 9.07 -9.24 4.48
C ASN A 52 7.85 -9.54 5.37
N ALA A 53 6.94 -8.58 5.52
CA ALA A 53 5.66 -8.80 6.21
C ALA A 53 4.63 -9.58 5.36
N GLY A 54 5.00 -10.02 4.15
CA GLY A 54 4.17 -10.85 3.28
C GLY A 54 3.14 -10.06 2.47
N PHE A 55 3.32 -8.76 2.31
CA PHE A 55 2.48 -7.96 1.42
C PHE A 55 2.95 -8.13 -0.03
N SER A 56 1.98 -8.28 -0.93
CA SER A 56 2.18 -8.21 -2.37
C SER A 56 2.14 -6.76 -2.83
N LEU A 57 3.15 -6.36 -3.61
CA LEU A 57 3.28 -5.02 -4.15
C LEU A 57 3.07 -5.09 -5.66
N SER A 58 2.06 -4.37 -6.16
CA SER A 58 1.72 -4.33 -7.59
C SER A 58 1.88 -2.92 -8.12
N MET A 59 2.65 -2.75 -9.19
CA MET A 59 2.88 -1.44 -9.78
C MET A 59 1.79 -1.08 -10.78
N ASN A 60 1.18 0.08 -10.60
CA ASN A 60 0.07 0.58 -11.40
C ASN A 60 0.40 2.00 -11.89
N PRO A 61 -0.30 2.52 -12.92
CA PRO A 61 -0.10 3.89 -13.40
C PRO A 61 -0.32 4.96 -12.33
N LYS A 62 -1.14 4.66 -11.31
CA LYS A 62 -1.43 5.57 -10.18
C LYS A 62 -0.39 5.46 -9.04
N GLY A 63 0.39 4.38 -8.96
CA GLY A 63 1.32 4.13 -7.87
C GLY A 63 1.52 2.64 -7.56
N LEU A 64 2.18 2.34 -6.45
CA LEU A 64 2.41 0.99 -5.95
C LEU A 64 1.26 0.55 -5.03
N ALA A 65 0.43 -0.37 -5.49
CA ALA A 65 -0.65 -0.94 -4.68
C ALA A 65 -0.10 -1.97 -3.71
N VAL A 66 -0.53 -1.88 -2.46
CA VAL A 66 -0.22 -2.85 -1.41
C VAL A 66 -1.45 -3.73 -1.22
N ASP A 67 -1.27 -5.03 -1.41
CA ASP A 67 -2.31 -6.02 -1.15
C ASP A 67 -1.74 -7.21 -0.35
N LYS A 68 -2.60 -8.00 0.28
CA LYS A 68 -2.21 -9.18 1.06
C LYS A 68 -3.33 -10.21 0.96
N PHE A 69 -2.97 -11.41 0.51
CA PHE A 69 -3.86 -12.57 0.37
C PHE A 69 -4.31 -13.10 1.74
#